data_AF-A0A8J5CHD9-F1
#
_entry.id   AF-A0A8J5CHD9-F1
#
_cell.length_a   1.000
_cell.length_b   1.000
_cell.length_c   1.000
_cell.angle_alpha   90.00
_cell.angle_beta   90.00
_cell.angle_gamma   90.00
#
_symmetry.space_group_name_H-M   'P 1'
#
loop_
_entity.id
_entity.type
_entity.pdbx_description
1 polymer ?
#
loop_
_entity_poly.entity_id
_entity_poly.type
_entity_poly.pdbx_seq_one_letter_code
_entity_poly.pdbx_strand_id
1 'polypeptide(L)'
;MIELVTGSSATAECADSSNSSSDTNSSARGSAAASASRPKRLKITKEVAAAADRVKLTSRGAHHVFSAIAADQGVLSPSTSSIRRHRKVLRKETAESAVKDYRNQVQEHDAVLILHWDGKLLPGSESQGHVDCLAIVVTSPSLEGEKLLAIPALPSGTGEAMASKVEETIRHWKFEDRVGGLCFDTTASNTGVHAGCCTLLEQKLGRPLLNLACRHHVMELILASAFKATFSDATSGPDVQLFKRFQKKWPTLIKANATIINDPRLADHDEWKRTTLEALAKAAATTRDDYKELAELTAKAIKVPTTFRKPGAHHYARWMAKAITCSR
;
A
#
# COMPACT_ATOMS: atom_id res chain seq x y z
N MET A 1 -0.07 8.68 1.03
CA MET A 1 0.96 8.97 0.00
C MET A 1 2.30 8.98 0.71
N ILE A 2 3.22 8.12 0.25
CA ILE A 2 4.47 7.68 0.90
C ILE A 2 5.32 8.88 1.37
N GLU A 3 5.64 8.93 2.66
CA GLU A 3 6.62 9.87 3.23
C GLU A 3 8.04 9.41 2.88
N LEU A 4 8.78 10.21 2.11
CA LEU A 4 10.24 10.15 2.13
C LEU A 4 10.73 10.93 3.37
N VAL A 5 11.12 10.17 4.39
CA VAL A 5 11.92 10.67 5.51
C VAL A 5 13.32 10.93 4.97
N THR A 6 13.73 12.19 4.94
CA THR A 6 15.15 12.55 4.77
C THR A 6 15.72 13.02 6.09
N GLY A 7 16.79 12.33 6.49
CA GLY A 7 17.41 12.36 7.80
C GLY A 7 18.01 13.70 8.20
N SER A 8 18.07 13.86 9.51
CA SER A 8 18.88 14.82 10.23
C SER A 8 20.36 14.48 10.04
N SER A 9 21.16 15.45 9.62
CA SER A 9 22.61 15.43 9.86
C SER A 9 22.89 16.57 10.82
N ALA A 10 23.20 16.20 12.06
CA ALA A 10 23.82 17.09 13.03
C ALA A 10 25.31 17.15 12.71
N THR A 11 25.84 18.34 12.46
CA THR A 11 27.21 18.70 12.83
C THR A 11 27.39 20.22 12.86
N ALA A 12 28.00 20.66 13.97
CA ALA A 12 28.65 21.93 14.25
C ALA A 12 27.79 23.21 14.32
N GLU A 13 27.28 23.46 15.53
CA GLU A 13 27.13 24.81 16.07
C GLU A 13 28.49 25.53 16.03
N CYS A 14 28.62 26.56 15.20
CA CYS A 14 29.62 27.60 15.42
C CYS A 14 28.91 28.77 16.09
N ALA A 15 29.36 29.06 17.31
CA ALA A 15 28.91 30.13 18.16
C ALA A 15 29.00 31.49 17.44
N ASP A 16 27.92 32.25 17.56
CA ASP A 16 27.84 33.64 17.13
C ASP A 16 28.67 34.47 18.13
N SER A 17 29.83 34.95 17.70
CA SER A 17 30.67 35.85 18.47
C SER A 17 30.01 37.22 18.54
N SER A 18 29.48 37.55 19.71
CA SER A 18 29.06 38.89 20.10
C SER A 18 30.21 39.88 19.94
N ASN A 19 30.15 40.77 18.95
CA ASN A 19 31.04 41.93 18.88
C ASN A 19 30.29 43.19 19.32
N SER A 20 30.56 43.61 20.55
CA SER A 20 30.17 44.89 21.11
C SER A 20 31.28 45.92 20.86
N SER A 21 30.94 47.04 20.23
CA SER A 21 31.58 48.36 20.37
C SER A 21 31.05 49.24 19.24
N SER A 22 30.75 50.52 19.39
CA SER A 22 30.68 51.45 20.52
C SER A 22 30.04 52.72 19.93
N ASP A 23 29.19 53.38 20.71
CA ASP A 23 28.48 54.58 20.33
C ASP A 23 29.42 55.71 19.87
N THR A 24 29.17 56.25 18.68
CA THR A 24 29.52 57.64 18.38
C THR A 24 28.32 58.34 17.78
N ASN A 25 27.73 59.20 18.61
CA ASN A 25 26.62 60.08 18.33
C ASN A 25 27.11 61.26 17.46
N SER A 26 26.60 61.39 16.23
CA SER A 26 26.67 62.66 15.50
C SER A 26 25.31 62.95 14.86
N SER A 27 24.71 64.04 15.31
CA SER A 27 23.43 64.54 14.81
C SER A 27 23.65 65.22 13.46
N ALA A 28 22.83 64.89 12.46
CA ALA A 28 22.29 65.87 11.52
C ALA A 28 21.22 65.27 10.59
N ARG A 29 20.06 65.95 10.58
CA ARG A 29 19.16 66.19 9.43
C ARG A 29 18.53 64.99 8.71
N GLY A 30 17.27 64.75 9.06
CA GLY A 30 16.14 64.85 8.13
C GLY A 30 16.18 64.01 6.85
N SER A 31 15.61 62.81 6.92
CA SER A 31 14.52 62.45 6.00
C SER A 31 13.62 61.44 6.71
N ALA A 32 12.30 61.63 6.61
CA ALA A 32 11.36 60.59 6.99
C ALA A 32 11.56 59.43 6.02
N ALA A 33 12.39 58.45 6.41
CA ALA A 33 12.52 57.21 5.67
C ALA A 33 11.16 56.51 5.75
N ALA A 34 10.37 56.65 4.68
CA ALA A 34 9.20 55.82 4.46
C ALA A 34 9.63 54.38 4.68
N SER A 35 9.02 53.69 5.65
CA SER A 35 9.34 52.29 5.94
C SER A 35 9.16 51.49 4.64
N ALA A 36 10.26 51.08 4.02
CA ALA A 36 10.21 50.34 2.77
C ALA A 36 9.39 49.07 3.02
N SER A 37 8.22 48.96 2.37
CA SER A 37 7.35 47.80 2.53
C SER A 37 8.14 46.56 2.10
N ARG A 38 8.17 45.51 2.94
CA ARG A 38 8.91 44.27 2.61
C ARG A 38 8.50 43.80 1.20
N PRO A 39 9.47 43.44 0.34
CA PRO A 39 9.17 42.96 -1.00
C PRO A 39 8.21 41.77 -0.94
N LYS A 40 7.14 41.83 -1.75
CA LYS A 40 6.12 40.79 -1.81
C LYS A 40 6.77 39.47 -2.26
N ARG A 41 6.47 38.38 -1.56
CA ARG A 41 6.89 37.01 -1.91
C ARG A 41 5.72 36.28 -2.55
N LEU A 42 6.01 35.38 -3.50
CA LEU A 42 5.00 34.51 -4.08
C LEU A 42 4.35 33.66 -2.97
N LYS A 43 3.02 33.70 -2.87
CA LYS A 43 2.24 32.97 -1.88
C LYS A 43 1.96 31.55 -2.38
N ILE A 44 2.28 30.55 -1.57
CA ILE A 44 1.95 29.15 -1.87
C ILE A 44 0.62 28.83 -1.17
N THR A 45 -0.48 28.88 -1.93
CA THR A 45 -1.81 28.53 -1.39
C THR A 45 -2.01 27.01 -1.29
N LYS A 46 -3.10 26.59 -0.65
CA LYS A 46 -3.49 25.18 -0.56
C LYS A 46 -3.69 24.56 -1.93
N GLU A 47 -4.31 25.30 -2.85
CA GLU A 47 -4.61 24.86 -4.22
C GLU A 47 -3.33 24.66 -5.02
N VAL A 48 -2.38 25.61 -4.91
CA VAL A 48 -1.07 25.53 -5.58
C VAL A 48 -0.26 24.34 -5.06
N ALA A 49 -0.22 24.16 -3.74
CA ALA A 49 0.47 23.01 -3.14
C ALA A 49 -0.17 21.68 -3.54
N ALA A 50 -1.50 21.60 -3.54
CA ALA A 50 -2.25 20.42 -3.94
C ALA A 50 -2.07 20.10 -5.44
N ALA A 51 -1.99 21.11 -6.30
CA ALA A 51 -1.67 20.93 -7.71
C ALA A 51 -0.26 20.35 -7.89
N ALA A 52 0.74 20.94 -7.21
CA ALA A 52 2.12 20.45 -7.25
C ALA A 52 2.26 19.00 -6.74
N ASP A 53 1.47 18.62 -5.73
CA ASP A 53 1.42 17.24 -5.22
C ASP A 53 0.78 16.27 -6.23
N ARG A 54 -0.33 16.67 -6.88
CA ARG A 54 -1.02 15.85 -7.89
C ARG A 54 -0.14 15.54 -9.10
N VAL A 55 0.65 16.51 -9.55
CA VAL A 55 1.62 16.31 -10.64
C VAL A 55 2.99 15.80 -10.15
N LYS A 56 3.10 15.37 -8.88
CA LYS A 56 4.29 14.76 -8.28
C LYS A 56 5.56 15.61 -8.39
N LEU A 57 5.44 16.94 -8.30
CA LEU A 57 6.61 17.82 -8.33
C LEU A 57 7.49 17.61 -7.11
N THR A 58 8.78 17.38 -7.35
CA THR A 58 9.80 17.42 -6.30
C THR A 58 9.90 18.82 -5.71
N SER A 59 10.52 18.98 -4.53
CA SER A 59 10.70 20.32 -3.95
C SER A 59 11.55 21.22 -4.86
N ARG A 60 12.54 20.65 -5.55
CA ARG A 60 13.37 21.36 -6.54
C ARG A 60 12.56 21.70 -7.80
N GLY A 61 11.79 20.75 -8.32
CA GLY A 61 10.90 20.98 -9.47
C GLY A 61 9.89 22.08 -9.19
N ALA A 62 9.25 22.06 -8.01
CA ALA A 62 8.35 23.12 -7.57
C ALA A 62 9.08 24.47 -7.43
N HIS A 63 10.32 24.49 -6.95
CA HIS A 63 11.11 25.72 -6.90
C HIS A 63 11.36 26.31 -8.30
N HIS A 64 11.72 25.51 -9.30
CA HIS A 64 11.91 26.01 -10.67
C HIS A 64 10.62 26.64 -11.23
N VAL A 65 9.49 25.95 -11.08
CA VAL A 65 8.18 26.46 -11.53
C VAL A 65 7.81 27.75 -10.81
N PHE A 66 7.92 27.78 -9.47
CA PHE A 66 7.54 28.93 -8.67
C PHE A 66 8.49 30.11 -8.86
N SER A 67 9.77 29.87 -9.13
CA SER A 67 10.74 30.93 -9.48
C SER A 67 10.40 31.61 -10.80
N ALA A 68 9.99 30.84 -11.82
CA ALA A 68 9.57 31.41 -13.10
C ALA A 68 8.30 32.27 -12.94
N ILE A 69 7.31 31.80 -12.19
CA ILE A 69 6.08 32.56 -11.89
C ILE A 69 6.40 33.82 -11.08
N ALA A 70 7.31 33.72 -10.11
CA ALA A 70 7.69 34.86 -9.29
C ALA A 70 8.37 35.96 -10.13
N ALA A 71 9.21 35.58 -11.09
CA ALA A 71 9.84 36.51 -12.02
C ALA A 71 8.80 37.23 -12.92
N ASP A 72 7.85 36.47 -13.48
CA ASP A 72 6.75 37.01 -14.30
C ASP A 72 5.87 38.02 -13.53
N GLN A 73 5.63 37.74 -12.24
CA GLN A 73 4.83 38.59 -11.36
C GLN A 73 5.62 39.73 -10.68
N GLY A 74 6.94 39.82 -10.90
CA GLY A 74 7.79 40.81 -10.23
C GLY A 74 7.85 40.66 -8.70
N VAL A 75 7.69 39.43 -8.19
CA VAL A 75 7.74 39.11 -6.75
C VAL A 75 8.95 38.24 -6.41
N LEU A 76 9.29 38.16 -5.12
CA LEU A 76 10.37 37.30 -4.66
C LEU A 76 9.97 35.82 -4.70
N SER A 77 10.84 34.99 -5.28
CA SER A 77 10.69 33.54 -5.32
C SER A 77 10.85 32.89 -3.94
N PRO A 78 10.05 31.86 -3.60
CA PRO A 78 10.23 31.09 -2.37
C PRO A 78 11.41 30.11 -2.53
N SER A 79 12.24 30.02 -1.48
CA SER A 79 13.31 29.02 -1.43
C SER A 79 12.76 27.59 -1.44
N THR A 80 13.55 26.63 -1.91
CA THR A 80 13.20 25.20 -1.88
C THR A 80 12.82 24.72 -0.47
N SER A 81 13.50 25.20 0.56
CA SER A 81 13.20 24.89 1.96
C SER A 81 11.85 25.45 2.42
N SER A 82 11.52 26.67 2.00
CA SER A 82 10.22 27.31 2.29
C SER A 82 9.08 26.54 1.64
N ILE A 83 9.23 26.17 0.36
CA ILE A 83 8.26 25.35 -0.38
C ILE A 83 8.03 24.02 0.33
N ARG A 84 9.12 23.33 0.71
CA ARG A 84 9.05 22.05 1.41
C ARG A 84 8.29 22.18 2.73
N ARG A 85 8.61 23.20 3.55
CA ARG A 85 7.95 23.43 4.84
C ARG A 85 6.46 23.73 4.66
N HIS A 86 6.10 24.60 3.72
CA HIS A 86 4.71 24.95 3.45
C HIS A 86 3.88 23.73 3.00
N ARG A 87 4.43 22.94 2.07
CA ARG A 87 3.77 21.69 1.61
C ARG A 87 3.58 20.69 2.75
N LYS A 88 4.56 20.55 3.66
CA LYS A 88 4.42 19.69 4.85
C LYS A 88 3.27 20.13 5.75
N VAL A 89 3.16 21.43 6.04
CA VAL A 89 2.07 21.98 6.86
C VAL A 89 0.72 21.72 6.20
N LEU A 90 0.57 22.04 4.91
CA LEU A 90 -0.70 21.86 4.19
C LEU A 90 -1.12 20.39 4.07
N ARG A 91 -0.16 19.46 3.92
CA ARG A 91 -0.46 18.02 3.96
C ARG A 91 -0.94 17.57 5.33
N LYS A 92 -0.32 18.08 6.41
CA LYS A 92 -0.75 17.79 7.78
C LYS A 92 -2.18 18.26 8.01
N GLU A 93 -2.50 19.50 7.65
CA GLU A 93 -3.86 20.05 7.75
C GLU A 93 -4.87 19.25 6.91
N THR A 94 -4.48 18.83 5.71
CA THR A 94 -5.34 18.00 4.84
C THR A 94 -5.59 16.62 5.46
N ALA A 95 -4.56 16.01 6.06
CA ALA A 95 -4.70 14.73 6.76
C ALA A 95 -5.61 14.87 8.00
N GLU A 96 -5.43 15.91 8.81
CA GLU A 96 -6.27 16.19 9.98
C GLU A 96 -7.75 16.40 9.59
N SER A 97 -8.02 17.14 8.51
CA SER A 97 -9.37 17.28 7.95
C SER A 97 -9.93 15.92 7.53
N ALA A 98 -9.17 15.13 6.75
CA ALA A 98 -9.62 13.84 6.27
C ALA A 98 -9.88 12.81 7.40
N VAL A 99 -9.17 12.93 8.53
CA VAL A 99 -9.44 12.16 9.75
C VAL A 99 -10.76 12.61 10.37
N LYS A 100 -10.95 13.92 10.56
CA LYS A 100 -12.17 14.47 11.14
C LYS A 100 -13.41 14.11 10.31
N ASP A 101 -13.34 14.28 8.99
CA ASP A 101 -14.45 14.05 8.08
C ASP A 101 -14.89 12.58 8.12
N TYR A 102 -13.93 11.65 8.10
CA TYR A 102 -14.25 10.22 8.15
C TYR A 102 -14.74 9.78 9.55
N ARG A 103 -14.21 10.35 10.64
CA ARG A 103 -14.76 10.11 11.98
C ARG A 103 -16.22 10.54 12.09
N ASN A 104 -16.56 11.69 11.52
CA ASN A 104 -17.93 12.18 11.50
C ASN A 104 -18.83 11.21 10.76
N GLN A 105 -18.42 10.71 9.60
CA GLN A 105 -19.17 9.67 8.86
C GLN A 105 -19.38 8.41 9.71
N VAL A 106 -18.33 7.93 10.39
CA VAL A 106 -18.44 6.76 11.29
C VAL A 106 -19.45 7.02 12.41
N GLN A 107 -19.46 8.22 12.98
CA GLN A 107 -20.39 8.59 14.05
C GLN A 107 -21.83 8.76 13.55
N GLU A 108 -22.02 9.45 12.42
CA GLU A 108 -23.34 9.72 11.82
C GLU A 108 -24.07 8.45 11.41
N HIS A 109 -23.32 7.46 10.92
CA HIS A 109 -23.86 6.17 10.49
C HIS A 109 -23.82 5.08 11.57
N ASP A 110 -23.38 5.43 12.79
CA ASP A 110 -23.12 4.47 13.88
C ASP A 110 -22.33 3.24 13.41
N ALA A 111 -21.32 3.49 12.56
CA ALA A 111 -20.70 2.46 11.75
C ALA A 111 -19.80 1.55 12.59
N VAL A 112 -20.02 0.24 12.49
CA VAL A 112 -19.09 -0.77 12.97
C VAL A 112 -17.98 -0.95 11.95
N LEU A 113 -16.73 -0.90 12.41
CA LEU A 113 -15.55 -0.98 11.57
C LEU A 113 -14.96 -2.39 11.58
N ILE A 114 -14.65 -2.88 10.38
CA ILE A 114 -13.82 -4.06 10.15
C ILE A 114 -12.43 -3.54 9.80
N LEU A 115 -11.46 -3.96 10.60
CA LEU A 115 -10.06 -3.57 10.46
C LEU A 115 -9.32 -4.58 9.58
N HIS A 116 -8.60 -4.10 8.59
CA HIS A 116 -7.80 -4.88 7.67
C HIS A 116 -6.34 -4.45 7.78
N TRP A 117 -5.42 -5.40 7.73
CA TRP A 117 -4.00 -5.09 7.58
C TRP A 117 -3.29 -6.07 6.67
N ASP A 118 -2.31 -5.56 5.92
CA ASP A 118 -1.45 -6.37 5.04
C ASP A 118 -0.03 -5.82 5.00
N GLY A 119 0.95 -6.72 5.06
CA GLY A 119 2.37 -6.39 5.09
C GLY A 119 2.97 -6.33 3.69
N LYS A 120 3.85 -5.36 3.43
CA LYS A 120 4.57 -5.25 2.16
C LYS A 120 5.95 -4.63 2.33
N LEU A 121 6.96 -5.29 1.78
CA LEU A 121 8.30 -4.74 1.64
C LEU A 121 8.29 -3.60 0.61
N LEU A 122 8.61 -2.39 1.07
CA LEU A 122 8.75 -1.20 0.25
C LEU A 122 10.22 -0.74 0.26
N PRO A 123 10.71 -0.07 -0.80
CA PRO A 123 12.02 0.57 -0.75
C PRO A 123 12.00 1.68 0.31
N GLY A 124 12.95 1.61 1.25
CA GLY A 124 13.20 2.63 2.27
C GLY A 124 14.04 3.80 1.73
N SER A 125 14.55 4.63 2.64
CA SER A 125 15.57 5.63 2.28
C SER A 125 16.85 4.96 1.78
N GLU A 126 17.70 5.70 1.06
CA GLU A 126 18.94 5.18 0.45
C GLU A 126 19.82 4.35 1.40
N SER A 127 19.77 4.62 2.70
CA SER A 127 20.50 3.88 3.75
C SER A 127 19.77 2.69 4.40
N GLN A 128 18.46 2.55 4.20
CA GLN A 128 17.61 1.58 4.92
C GLN A 128 17.25 0.33 4.10
N GLY A 129 17.63 0.26 2.82
CA GLY A 129 17.29 -0.89 1.97
C GLY A 129 15.77 -1.06 1.81
N HIS A 130 15.24 -2.26 2.04
CA HIS A 130 13.79 -2.51 2.06
C HIS A 130 13.25 -2.45 3.48
N VAL A 131 12.11 -1.77 3.64
CA VAL A 131 11.39 -1.61 4.91
C VAL A 131 10.07 -2.34 4.80
N ASP A 132 9.75 -3.12 5.83
CA ASP A 132 8.43 -3.74 5.94
C ASP A 132 7.41 -2.68 6.34
N CYS A 133 6.35 -2.54 5.55
CA CYS A 133 5.30 -1.54 5.76
C CYS A 133 3.95 -2.25 5.90
N LEU A 134 3.17 -1.83 6.89
CA LEU A 134 1.86 -2.38 7.16
C LEU A 134 0.79 -1.43 6.61
N ALA A 135 0.05 -1.81 5.58
CA ALA A 135 -1.13 -1.06 5.19
C ALA A 135 -2.25 -1.34 6.19
N ILE A 136 -2.79 -0.31 6.83
CA ILE A 136 -3.92 -0.43 7.78
C ILE A 136 -5.13 0.24 7.16
N VAL A 137 -6.18 -0.54 6.93
CA VAL A 137 -7.39 -0.13 6.22
C VAL A 137 -8.60 -0.47 7.08
N VAL A 138 -9.67 0.32 6.98
CA VAL A 138 -10.97 -0.05 7.54
C VAL A 138 -12.03 -0.07 6.46
N THR A 139 -12.99 -0.96 6.64
CA THR A 139 -14.24 -1.00 5.88
C THR A 139 -15.40 -1.06 6.86
N SER A 140 -16.59 -0.65 6.43
CA SER A 140 -17.81 -0.86 7.20
C SER A 140 -18.93 -1.37 6.28
N PRO A 141 -19.79 -2.28 6.75
CA PRO A 141 -21.04 -2.59 6.03
C PRO A 141 -21.94 -1.36 5.83
N SER A 142 -21.81 -0.35 6.70
CA SER A 142 -22.64 0.85 6.72
C SER A 142 -22.02 2.04 5.97
N LEU A 143 -20.78 1.91 5.46
CA LEU A 143 -20.08 2.97 4.74
C LEU A 143 -19.60 2.45 3.39
N GLU A 144 -19.70 3.28 2.36
CA GLU A 144 -19.22 2.91 1.03
C GLU A 144 -17.69 2.96 0.95
N GLY A 145 -17.11 1.88 0.44
CA GLY A 145 -15.69 1.79 0.13
C GLY A 145 -14.79 1.50 1.33
N GLU A 146 -13.49 1.57 1.06
CA GLU A 146 -12.42 1.34 2.04
C GLU A 146 -11.72 2.65 2.39
N LYS A 147 -11.25 2.74 3.64
CA LYS A 147 -10.46 3.88 4.10
C LYS A 147 -9.09 3.41 4.57
N LEU A 148 -8.06 3.88 3.86
CA LEU A 148 -6.68 3.76 4.34
C LEU A 148 -6.46 4.68 5.55
N LEU A 149 -6.10 4.09 6.68
CA LEU A 149 -5.82 4.81 7.91
C LEU A 149 -4.35 5.22 8.02
N ALA A 150 -3.44 4.28 7.72
CA ALA A 150 -2.00 4.51 7.79
C ALA A 150 -1.23 3.46 6.99
N ILE A 151 0.05 3.77 6.69
CA ILE A 151 1.03 2.81 6.18
C ILE A 151 2.31 2.92 7.03
N PRO A 152 2.30 2.52 8.31
CA PRO A 152 3.48 2.56 9.15
C PRO A 152 4.57 1.62 8.66
N ALA A 153 5.83 2.04 8.80
CA ALA A 153 6.98 1.15 8.77
C ALA A 153 7.00 0.30 10.04
N LEU A 154 7.31 -0.99 9.88
CA LEU A 154 7.44 -1.95 10.94
C LEU A 154 8.92 -2.15 11.29
N PRO A 155 9.27 -2.27 12.59
CA PRO A 155 10.60 -2.70 13.00
C PRO A 155 10.85 -4.19 12.68
N SER A 156 9.79 -5.00 12.58
CA SER A 156 9.82 -6.41 12.19
C SER A 156 8.42 -6.86 11.75
N GLY A 157 8.33 -7.93 10.95
CA GLY A 157 7.06 -8.55 10.54
C GLY A 157 6.39 -9.44 11.61
N THR A 158 6.67 -9.20 12.89
CA THR A 158 6.11 -9.98 14.02
C THR A 158 4.69 -9.53 14.35
N GLY A 159 3.88 -10.43 14.93
CA GLY A 159 2.52 -10.12 15.36
C GLY A 159 2.44 -8.97 16.36
N GLU A 160 3.40 -8.89 17.27
CA GLU A 160 3.50 -7.82 18.27
C GLU A 160 3.78 -6.45 17.65
N ALA A 161 4.76 -6.38 16.74
CA ALA A 161 5.07 -5.14 16.03
C ALA A 161 3.88 -4.64 15.20
N MET A 162 3.18 -5.56 14.54
CA MET A 162 1.95 -5.25 13.80
C MET A 162 0.84 -4.76 14.73
N ALA A 163 0.51 -5.51 15.79
CA ALA A 163 -0.55 -5.16 16.73
C ALA A 163 -0.31 -3.79 17.39
N SER A 164 0.94 -3.49 17.75
CA SER A 164 1.32 -2.19 18.33
C SER A 164 1.04 -1.04 17.36
N LYS A 165 1.43 -1.17 16.08
CA LYS A 165 1.19 -0.13 15.07
C LYS A 165 -0.27 0.01 14.68
N VAL A 166 -0.99 -1.10 14.67
CA VAL A 166 -2.43 -1.11 14.46
C VAL A 166 -3.16 -0.41 15.59
N GLU A 167 -2.83 -0.72 16.85
CA GLU A 167 -3.40 -0.07 18.03
C GLU A 167 -3.12 1.44 18.02
N GLU A 168 -1.86 1.85 17.80
CA GLU A 168 -1.48 3.27 17.70
C GLU A 168 -2.32 4.00 16.66
N THR A 169 -2.54 3.36 15.51
CA THR A 169 -3.36 3.91 14.42
C THR A 169 -4.83 4.04 14.85
N ILE A 170 -5.44 3.00 15.41
CA ILE A 170 -6.84 3.05 15.83
C ILE A 170 -7.06 4.12 16.91
N ARG A 171 -6.16 4.22 17.89
CA ARG A 171 -6.19 5.28 18.92
C ARG A 171 -6.03 6.67 18.32
N HIS A 172 -5.09 6.83 17.39
CA HIS A 172 -4.94 8.08 16.66
C HIS A 172 -6.21 8.46 15.92
N TRP A 173 -6.98 7.49 15.40
CA TRP A 173 -8.25 7.70 14.72
C TRP A 173 -9.47 7.70 15.66
N LYS A 174 -9.32 7.46 16.97
CA LYS A 174 -10.42 7.37 17.94
C LYS A 174 -11.48 6.34 17.56
N PHE A 175 -11.04 5.16 17.11
CA PHE A 175 -11.90 4.08 16.61
C PHE A 175 -11.93 2.85 17.52
N GLU A 176 -11.31 2.89 18.71
CA GLU A 176 -11.19 1.78 19.65
C GLU A 176 -12.55 1.11 19.90
N ASP A 177 -13.57 1.92 20.19
CA ASP A 177 -14.92 1.43 20.50
C ASP A 177 -15.72 1.04 19.25
N ARG A 178 -15.27 1.43 18.06
CA ARG A 178 -15.96 1.19 16.77
C ARG A 178 -15.49 -0.07 16.05
N VAL A 179 -14.31 -0.60 16.36
CA VAL A 179 -13.78 -1.82 15.73
C VAL A 179 -14.55 -3.05 16.24
N GLY A 180 -15.33 -3.67 15.36
CA GLY A 180 -16.10 -4.90 15.68
C GLY A 180 -15.53 -6.17 15.06
N GLY A 181 -14.61 -6.05 14.10
CA GLY A 181 -14.02 -7.21 13.43
C GLY A 181 -12.62 -6.95 12.87
N LEU A 182 -11.92 -8.04 12.63
CA LEU A 182 -10.54 -8.11 12.14
C LEU A 182 -10.50 -8.93 10.87
N CYS A 183 -9.82 -8.47 9.83
CA CYS A 183 -9.62 -9.17 8.57
C CYS A 183 -8.12 -9.24 8.26
N PHE A 184 -7.61 -10.46 8.11
CA PHE A 184 -6.17 -10.74 8.12
C PHE A 184 -5.86 -12.01 7.31
N ASP A 185 -4.63 -12.13 6.80
CA ASP A 185 -4.13 -13.40 6.24
C ASP A 185 -3.76 -14.40 7.36
N THR A 186 -3.82 -15.71 7.08
CA THR A 186 -3.69 -16.73 8.13
C THR A 186 -2.24 -17.11 8.42
N THR A 187 -1.34 -16.14 8.41
CA THR A 187 0.05 -16.35 8.83
C THR A 187 0.14 -16.50 10.34
N ALA A 188 1.19 -17.17 10.82
CA ALA A 188 1.40 -17.38 12.25
C ALA A 188 1.60 -16.06 13.00
N SER A 189 2.20 -15.05 12.36
CA SER A 189 2.34 -13.70 12.93
C SER A 189 1.00 -13.00 13.14
N ASN A 190 -0.06 -13.37 12.40
CA ASN A 190 -1.40 -12.82 12.61
C ASN A 190 -2.29 -13.69 13.50
N THR A 191 -2.18 -15.01 13.38
CA THR A 191 -3.09 -15.99 14.03
C THR A 191 -2.52 -16.71 15.25
N GLY A 192 -1.27 -16.45 15.62
CA GLY A 192 -0.61 -17.07 16.77
C GLY A 192 -1.41 -16.89 18.06
N VAL A 193 -1.66 -18.00 18.76
CA VAL A 193 -2.49 -18.03 19.98
C VAL A 193 -1.93 -17.17 21.13
N HIS A 194 -0.63 -16.92 21.18
CA HIS A 194 0.02 -16.12 22.23
C HIS A 194 0.53 -14.77 21.74
N ALA A 195 1.08 -14.71 20.52
CA ALA A 195 1.78 -13.54 19.99
C ALA A 195 1.29 -13.15 18.58
N GLY A 196 0.15 -13.68 18.14
CA GLY A 196 -0.49 -13.29 16.90
C GLY A 196 -1.09 -11.90 17.01
N CYS A 197 -1.03 -11.14 15.91
CA CYS A 197 -1.60 -9.79 15.84
C CYS A 197 -3.05 -9.75 16.33
N CYS A 198 -3.90 -10.71 15.91
CA CYS A 198 -5.31 -10.73 16.30
C CYS A 198 -5.50 -10.90 17.81
N THR A 199 -4.83 -11.91 18.39
CA THR A 199 -4.83 -12.18 19.83
C THR A 199 -4.42 -10.95 20.63
N LEU A 200 -3.33 -10.30 20.21
CA LEU A 200 -2.81 -9.12 20.89
C LEU A 200 -3.75 -7.91 20.75
N LEU A 201 -4.43 -7.74 19.61
CA LEU A 201 -5.42 -6.67 19.42
C LEU A 201 -6.65 -6.86 20.30
N GLU A 202 -7.18 -8.07 20.43
CA GLU A 202 -8.29 -8.36 21.35
C GLU A 202 -7.91 -8.08 22.80
N GLN A 203 -6.69 -8.46 23.22
CA GLN A 203 -6.16 -8.15 24.55
C GLN A 203 -6.02 -6.64 24.77
N LYS A 204 -5.48 -5.90 23.79
CA LYS A 204 -5.28 -4.45 23.86
C LYS A 204 -6.59 -3.66 23.89
N LEU A 205 -7.60 -4.11 23.15
CA LEU A 205 -8.93 -3.51 23.13
C LEU A 205 -9.84 -4.04 24.25
N GLY A 206 -9.40 -5.05 25.01
CA GLY A 206 -10.11 -5.60 26.17
C GLY A 206 -11.44 -6.27 25.83
N ARG A 207 -11.63 -6.72 24.57
CA ARG A 207 -12.88 -7.33 24.11
C ARG A 207 -12.64 -8.32 22.96
N PRO A 208 -13.47 -9.37 22.84
CA PRO A 208 -13.42 -10.25 21.68
C PRO A 208 -13.85 -9.50 20.42
N LEU A 209 -13.25 -9.85 19.28
CA LEU A 209 -13.53 -9.25 17.98
C LEU A 209 -13.89 -10.33 16.97
N LEU A 210 -14.69 -9.99 15.97
CA LEU A 210 -15.03 -10.94 14.92
C LEU A 210 -13.82 -11.19 14.02
N ASN A 211 -13.24 -12.39 14.12
CA ASN A 211 -12.11 -12.80 13.30
C ASN A 211 -12.55 -13.29 11.91
N LEU A 212 -12.25 -12.50 10.88
CA LEU A 212 -12.54 -12.74 9.48
C LEU A 212 -11.26 -13.11 8.73
N ALA A 213 -10.80 -14.34 8.92
CA ALA A 213 -9.66 -14.87 8.18
C ALA A 213 -9.87 -14.73 6.66
N CYS A 214 -8.87 -14.21 5.96
CA CYS A 214 -8.94 -13.91 4.54
C CYS A 214 -9.18 -15.19 3.73
N ARG A 215 -10.36 -15.29 3.11
CA ARG A 215 -10.76 -16.46 2.29
C ARG A 215 -9.80 -16.72 1.13
N HIS A 216 -9.22 -15.67 0.55
CA HIS A 216 -8.23 -15.82 -0.51
C HIS A 216 -7.02 -16.64 -0.04
N HIS A 217 -6.56 -16.40 1.19
CA HIS A 217 -5.43 -17.13 1.75
C HIS A 217 -5.80 -18.58 2.11
N VAL A 218 -7.02 -18.82 2.59
CA VAL A 218 -7.51 -20.19 2.85
C VAL A 218 -7.52 -21.02 1.55
N MET A 219 -8.02 -20.46 0.45
CA MET A 219 -8.04 -21.14 -0.85
C MET A 219 -6.61 -21.37 -1.38
N GLU A 220 -5.71 -20.42 -1.16
CA GLU A 220 -4.29 -20.57 -1.44
C GLU A 220 -3.67 -21.76 -0.71
N LEU A 221 -3.96 -21.96 0.58
CA LEU A 221 -3.43 -23.08 1.37
C LEU A 221 -3.89 -24.45 0.86
N ILE A 222 -5.17 -24.57 0.48
CA ILE A 222 -5.73 -25.82 -0.08
C ILE A 222 -4.99 -26.19 -1.37
N LEU A 223 -4.85 -25.22 -2.28
CA LEU A 223 -4.17 -25.44 -3.56
C LEU A 223 -2.66 -25.67 -3.40
N ALA A 224 -2.02 -24.97 -2.47
CA ALA A 224 -0.61 -25.21 -2.13
C ALA A 224 -0.40 -26.65 -1.63
N SER A 225 -1.34 -27.17 -0.84
CA SER A 225 -1.32 -28.54 -0.32
C SER A 225 -1.53 -29.56 -1.42
N ALA A 226 -2.54 -29.36 -2.28
CA ALA A 226 -2.78 -30.21 -3.45
C ALA A 226 -1.56 -30.26 -4.38
N PHE A 227 -0.95 -29.10 -4.66
CA PHE A 227 0.27 -29.01 -5.46
C PHE A 227 1.43 -29.78 -4.81
N LYS A 228 1.65 -29.60 -3.50
CA LYS A 228 2.70 -30.33 -2.77
C LYS A 228 2.50 -31.84 -2.80
N ALA A 229 1.26 -32.31 -2.67
CA ALA A 229 0.92 -33.73 -2.76
C ALA A 229 1.13 -34.30 -4.16
N THR A 230 0.89 -33.50 -5.20
CA THR A 230 0.97 -33.95 -6.60
C THR A 230 2.40 -33.91 -7.17
N PHE A 231 3.16 -32.89 -6.79
CA PHE A 231 4.48 -32.60 -7.39
C PHE A 231 5.60 -32.78 -6.36
N SER A 232 5.47 -33.78 -5.49
CA SER A 232 6.17 -33.98 -4.22
C SER A 232 7.68 -34.25 -4.30
N ASP A 233 8.44 -33.38 -4.97
CA ASP A 233 9.89 -33.31 -4.82
C ASP A 233 10.27 -31.93 -4.28
N ALA A 234 10.84 -31.93 -3.08
CA ALA A 234 11.29 -30.74 -2.38
C ALA A 234 12.39 -30.03 -3.20
N THR A 235 12.04 -28.94 -3.88
CA THR A 235 13.06 -27.97 -4.28
C THR A 235 13.19 -26.96 -3.15
N SER A 236 14.35 -26.93 -2.50
CA SER A 236 14.75 -26.02 -1.42
C SER A 236 14.96 -24.56 -1.87
N GLY A 237 14.60 -24.24 -3.11
CA GLY A 237 14.70 -22.89 -3.68
C GLY A 237 13.41 -22.09 -3.58
N PRO A 238 13.47 -20.75 -3.63
CA PRO A 238 12.30 -19.86 -3.59
C PRO A 238 11.37 -20.02 -4.82
N ASP A 239 11.90 -20.60 -5.90
CA ASP A 239 11.25 -20.77 -7.18
C ASP A 239 10.80 -22.21 -7.42
N VAL A 240 9.61 -22.38 -8.00
CA VAL A 240 9.17 -23.66 -8.55
C VAL A 240 9.94 -23.93 -9.84
N GLN A 241 10.94 -24.82 -9.78
CA GLN A 241 11.86 -25.07 -10.90
C GLN A 241 11.14 -25.54 -12.18
N LEU A 242 10.05 -26.29 -12.02
CA LEU A 242 9.19 -26.70 -13.13
C LEU A 242 8.69 -25.47 -13.92
N PHE A 243 8.21 -24.45 -13.23
CA PHE A 243 7.68 -23.23 -13.86
C PHE A 243 8.79 -22.41 -14.50
N LYS A 244 9.95 -22.34 -13.86
CA LYS A 244 11.13 -21.66 -14.41
C LYS A 244 11.60 -22.29 -15.72
N ARG A 245 11.64 -23.64 -15.78
CA ARG A 245 11.95 -24.40 -17.01
C ARG A 245 10.89 -24.15 -18.09
N PHE A 246 9.62 -24.15 -17.71
CA PHE A 246 8.52 -23.90 -18.64
C PHE A 246 8.55 -22.48 -19.22
N GLN A 247 8.77 -21.46 -18.38
CA GLN A 247 8.94 -20.07 -18.81
C GLN A 247 10.09 -19.93 -19.82
N LYS A 248 11.23 -20.57 -19.57
CA LYS A 248 12.37 -20.53 -20.48
C LYS A 248 12.07 -21.17 -21.83
N LYS A 249 11.33 -22.28 -21.84
CA LYS A 249 10.91 -22.98 -23.07
C LYS A 249 9.70 -22.35 -23.76
N TRP A 250 8.96 -21.45 -23.08
CA TRP A 250 7.74 -20.84 -23.62
C TRP A 250 7.86 -20.25 -25.04
N PRO A 251 8.95 -19.56 -25.42
CA PRO A 251 9.09 -19.01 -26.77
C PRO A 251 9.19 -20.09 -27.86
N THR A 252 9.64 -21.30 -27.52
CA THR A 252 9.89 -22.39 -28.48
C THR A 252 8.70 -23.35 -28.62
N LEU A 253 7.62 -23.17 -27.84
CA LEU A 253 6.45 -24.04 -27.87
C LEU A 253 5.48 -23.63 -28.99
N ILE A 254 5.00 -24.62 -29.76
CA ILE A 254 3.96 -24.45 -30.77
C ILE A 254 2.60 -24.41 -30.06
N LYS A 255 2.06 -23.20 -29.86
CA LYS A 255 0.83 -22.96 -29.09
C LYS A 255 -0.45 -23.35 -29.84
N ALA A 256 -0.36 -23.52 -31.16
CA ALA A 256 -1.49 -23.89 -32.02
C ALA A 256 -1.95 -25.35 -31.83
N ASN A 257 -1.07 -26.22 -31.29
CA ASN A 257 -1.36 -27.65 -31.09
C ASN A 257 -1.70 -28.00 -29.63
N ALA A 258 -2.09 -27.01 -28.84
CA ALA A 258 -2.53 -27.23 -27.48
C ALA A 258 -3.87 -27.98 -27.46
N THR A 259 -3.83 -29.30 -27.24
CA THR A 259 -5.03 -30.11 -27.06
C THR A 259 -5.63 -29.91 -25.67
N ILE A 260 -6.94 -30.12 -25.56
CA ILE A 260 -7.63 -30.22 -24.26
C ILE A 260 -6.96 -31.35 -23.45
N ILE A 261 -6.89 -31.20 -22.13
CA ILE A 261 -6.40 -32.24 -21.23
C ILE A 261 -7.27 -33.50 -21.46
N ASN A 262 -6.70 -34.53 -22.07
CA ASN A 262 -7.36 -35.82 -22.24
C ASN A 262 -6.97 -36.74 -21.09
N ASP A 263 -7.43 -36.41 -19.89
CA ASP A 263 -7.21 -37.21 -18.69
C ASP A 263 -8.42 -38.13 -18.48
N PRO A 264 -8.24 -39.47 -18.50
CA PRO A 264 -9.32 -40.42 -18.27
C PRO A 264 -10.07 -40.19 -16.95
N ARG A 265 -9.40 -39.62 -15.93
CA ARG A 265 -10.03 -39.28 -14.64
C ARG A 265 -11.08 -38.17 -14.78
N LEU A 266 -11.02 -37.37 -15.84
CA LEU A 266 -12.02 -36.35 -16.14
C LEU A 266 -13.16 -36.92 -17.00
N ALA A 267 -13.04 -38.12 -17.57
CA ALA A 267 -14.07 -38.68 -18.45
C ALA A 267 -15.41 -38.84 -17.75
N ASP A 268 -15.41 -39.33 -16.50
CA ASP A 268 -16.61 -39.73 -15.75
C ASP A 268 -17.25 -38.62 -14.88
N HIS A 269 -16.90 -37.36 -15.13
CA HIS A 269 -17.29 -36.23 -14.29
C HIS A 269 -18.13 -35.18 -15.04
N ASP A 270 -19.09 -35.62 -15.86
CA ASP A 270 -19.90 -34.73 -16.70
C ASP A 270 -20.77 -33.74 -15.91
N GLU A 271 -21.31 -34.16 -14.78
CA GLU A 271 -22.06 -33.26 -13.89
C GLU A 271 -21.15 -32.18 -13.29
N TRP A 272 -19.95 -32.55 -12.84
CA TRP A 272 -18.95 -31.60 -12.32
C TRP A 272 -18.49 -30.62 -13.40
N LYS A 273 -18.24 -31.09 -14.64
CA LYS A 273 -17.87 -30.23 -15.78
C LYS A 273 -18.96 -29.20 -16.04
N ARG A 274 -20.24 -29.64 -16.09
CA ARG A 274 -21.39 -28.77 -16.34
C ARG A 274 -21.55 -27.72 -15.25
N THR A 275 -21.60 -28.14 -13.98
CA THR A 275 -21.78 -27.23 -12.85
C THR A 275 -20.61 -26.25 -12.70
N THR A 276 -19.39 -26.69 -12.98
CA THR A 276 -18.20 -25.82 -13.00
C THR A 276 -18.31 -24.77 -14.09
N LEU A 277 -18.68 -25.13 -15.32
CA LEU A 277 -18.85 -24.15 -16.41
C LEU A 277 -19.96 -23.13 -16.11
N GLU A 278 -21.07 -23.56 -15.52
CA GLU A 278 -22.15 -22.66 -15.08
C GLU A 278 -21.69 -21.68 -13.99
N ALA A 279 -20.92 -22.17 -13.01
CA ALA A 279 -20.34 -21.34 -11.95
C ALA A 279 -19.34 -20.32 -12.51
N LEU A 280 -18.47 -20.74 -13.44
CA LEU A 280 -17.51 -19.85 -14.10
C LEU A 280 -18.21 -18.76 -14.93
N ALA A 281 -19.26 -19.12 -15.66
CA ALA A 281 -20.06 -18.17 -16.44
C ALA A 281 -20.72 -17.11 -15.54
N LYS A 282 -21.24 -17.52 -14.38
CA LYS A 282 -21.77 -16.59 -13.37
C LYS A 282 -20.68 -15.69 -12.77
N ALA A 283 -19.51 -16.24 -12.49
CA ALA A 283 -18.41 -15.51 -11.84
C ALA A 283 -17.74 -14.48 -12.76
N ALA A 284 -17.78 -14.66 -14.09
CA ALA A 284 -17.01 -13.89 -15.08
C ALA A 284 -17.11 -12.35 -14.96
N ALA A 285 -18.23 -11.81 -14.45
CA ALA A 285 -18.42 -10.37 -14.25
C ALA A 285 -17.73 -9.80 -12.99
N THR A 286 -17.38 -10.67 -12.02
CA THR A 286 -16.90 -10.29 -10.68
C THR A 286 -15.48 -10.79 -10.38
N THR A 287 -14.90 -11.56 -11.30
CA THR A 287 -13.61 -12.22 -11.09
C THR A 287 -12.43 -11.27 -11.31
N ARG A 288 -11.59 -11.12 -10.28
CA ARG A 288 -10.35 -10.33 -10.31
C ARG A 288 -9.29 -10.96 -11.23
N ASP A 289 -8.70 -10.16 -12.12
CA ASP A 289 -7.59 -10.44 -13.06
C ASP A 289 -7.03 -11.87 -13.11
N ASP A 290 -6.16 -12.26 -12.18
CA ASP A 290 -5.49 -13.57 -12.20
C ASP A 290 -6.48 -14.75 -12.04
N TYR A 291 -7.57 -14.57 -11.30
CA TYR A 291 -8.65 -15.58 -11.20
C TYR A 291 -9.44 -15.69 -12.51
N LYS A 292 -9.49 -14.62 -13.31
CA LYS A 292 -10.13 -14.64 -14.63
C LYS A 292 -9.31 -15.50 -15.58
N GLU A 293 -7.98 -15.40 -15.51
CA GLU A 293 -7.11 -16.29 -16.27
C GLU A 293 -7.26 -17.76 -15.82
N LEU A 294 -7.32 -18.03 -14.52
CA LEU A 294 -7.58 -19.38 -14.03
C LEU A 294 -8.93 -19.91 -14.54
N ALA A 295 -9.99 -19.11 -14.48
CA ALA A 295 -11.30 -19.45 -15.01
C ALA A 295 -11.27 -19.76 -16.52
N GLU A 296 -10.59 -18.94 -17.32
CA GLU A 296 -10.38 -19.15 -18.76
C GLU A 296 -9.65 -20.47 -19.04
N LEU A 297 -8.65 -20.82 -18.23
CA LEU A 297 -7.89 -22.07 -18.35
C LEU A 297 -8.69 -23.29 -17.89
N THR A 298 -9.47 -23.18 -16.82
CA THR A 298 -10.37 -24.26 -16.36
C THR A 298 -11.45 -24.55 -17.40
N ALA A 299 -12.06 -23.51 -17.99
CA ALA A 299 -13.02 -23.68 -19.08
C ALA A 299 -12.37 -24.34 -20.31
N LYS A 300 -11.10 -24.05 -20.59
CA LYS A 300 -10.32 -24.70 -21.66
C LYS A 300 -10.02 -26.16 -21.39
N ALA A 301 -9.64 -26.49 -20.15
CA ALA A 301 -9.44 -27.87 -19.74
C ALA A 301 -10.72 -28.71 -19.86
N ILE A 302 -11.89 -28.07 -19.78
CA ILE A 302 -13.19 -28.73 -19.90
C ILE A 302 -13.67 -28.82 -21.35
N LYS A 303 -13.86 -27.71 -22.09
CA LYS A 303 -14.52 -27.75 -23.43
C LYS A 303 -14.15 -26.68 -24.46
N VAL A 304 -13.52 -25.55 -24.13
CA VAL A 304 -13.42 -24.40 -25.07
C VAL A 304 -11.97 -24.07 -25.46
N PRO A 305 -11.60 -24.03 -26.75
CA PRO A 305 -10.27 -23.58 -27.17
C PRO A 305 -10.03 -22.12 -26.79
N THR A 306 -9.07 -21.83 -25.90
CA THR A 306 -8.63 -20.46 -25.57
C THR A 306 -7.12 -20.29 -25.77
N THR A 307 -6.64 -19.05 -25.92
CA THR A 307 -5.21 -18.74 -26.10
C THR A 307 -4.46 -18.78 -24.77
N PHE A 308 -3.30 -19.44 -24.74
CA PHE A 308 -2.48 -19.43 -23.52
C PHE A 308 -1.66 -18.14 -23.42
N ARG A 309 -1.77 -17.43 -22.29
CA ARG A 309 -0.91 -16.29 -21.97
C ARG A 309 0.52 -16.77 -21.67
N LYS A 310 1.50 -15.87 -21.59
CA LYS A 310 2.86 -16.23 -21.16
C LYS A 310 2.89 -16.59 -19.66
N PRO A 311 3.66 -17.60 -19.19
CA PRO A 311 3.66 -17.95 -17.78
C PRO A 311 4.26 -16.81 -16.96
N GLY A 312 3.55 -16.42 -15.91
CA GLY A 312 3.85 -15.28 -15.04
C GLY A 312 4.81 -15.65 -13.91
N ALA A 313 4.59 -15.15 -12.70
CA ALA A 313 5.47 -15.43 -11.56
C ALA A 313 5.71 -16.94 -11.34
N HIS A 314 6.89 -17.33 -10.87
CA HIS A 314 7.27 -18.73 -10.62
C HIS A 314 7.62 -19.02 -9.15
N HIS A 315 7.36 -18.06 -8.26
CA HIS A 315 7.68 -18.16 -6.84
C HIS A 315 6.64 -19.00 -6.09
N TYR A 316 7.06 -19.78 -5.09
CA TYR A 316 6.16 -20.64 -4.30
C TYR A 316 5.02 -19.89 -3.59
N ALA A 317 5.27 -18.63 -3.23
CA ALA A 317 4.33 -17.74 -2.56
C ALA A 317 3.27 -17.11 -3.47
N ARG A 318 3.25 -17.44 -4.78
CA ARG A 318 2.18 -17.03 -5.70
C ARG A 318 1.40 -18.26 -6.13
N TRP A 319 0.47 -18.70 -5.28
CA TRP A 319 -0.32 -19.92 -5.51
C TRP A 319 -1.05 -19.93 -6.86
N MET A 320 -1.49 -18.78 -7.35
CA MET A 320 -2.20 -18.67 -8.61
C MET A 320 -1.30 -19.01 -9.79
N ALA A 321 0.02 -18.82 -9.66
CA ALA A 321 0.98 -19.35 -10.63
C ALA A 321 0.98 -20.88 -10.67
N LYS A 322 0.71 -21.57 -9.55
CA LYS A 322 0.59 -23.03 -9.53
C LYS A 322 -0.63 -23.49 -10.32
N ALA A 323 -1.80 -22.92 -10.01
CA ALA A 323 -3.04 -23.27 -10.68
C ALA A 323 -3.01 -22.92 -12.18
N ILE A 324 -2.56 -21.71 -12.53
CA ILE A 324 -2.46 -21.24 -13.92
C ILE A 324 -1.40 -22.01 -14.70
N THR A 325 -0.22 -22.25 -14.13
CA THR A 325 0.87 -22.93 -14.87
C THR A 325 0.62 -24.42 -15.02
N CYS A 326 -0.01 -25.08 -14.05
CA CYS A 326 -0.42 -26.48 -14.18
C CYS A 326 -1.57 -26.70 -15.18
N SER A 327 -2.41 -25.68 -15.41
CA SER A 327 -3.54 -25.76 -16.34
C SER A 327 -3.16 -25.47 -17.80
N ARG A 328 -1.87 -25.29 -18.10
CA ARG A 328 -1.33 -24.95 -19.42
C ARG A 328 -0.45 -26.06 -19.96
#